data_AF-A0A4Q3YEE9-F1
#
_entry.id   AF-A0A4Q3YEE9-F1
#
_cell.length_a   1.000
_cell.length_b   1.000
_cell.length_c   1.000
_cell.angle_alpha   90.00
_cell.angle_beta   90.00
_cell.angle_gamma   90.00
#
_symmetry.space_group_name_H-M   'P 1'
#
loop_
_entity.id
_entity.type
_entity.pdbx_description
1 polymer ?
#
loop_
_entity_poly.entity_id
_entity_poly.type
_entity_poly.pdbx_seq_one_letter_code
_entity_poly.pdbx_strand_id
1 'polypeptide(L)'
;MTELHQNLINGEWVGADASENINPSNTNEVVGLYARATQQDTLDAIAAAKAAFPAWSRSGIMQRWEILSKTAHEILARKAELGELLSREEGKTLAEGIGEATRAGHIFEFFAGEVLRL
;
A
#
# COMPACT_ATOMS: atom_id res chain seq x y z
N MET A 1 -9.32 20.78 0.97
CA MET A 1 -10.06 19.90 0.04
C MET A 1 -9.54 18.51 0.29
N THR A 2 -10.43 17.54 0.51
CA THR A 2 -10.05 16.13 0.71
C THR A 2 -9.47 15.62 -0.59
N GLU A 3 -8.22 15.12 -0.57
CA GLU A 3 -7.54 14.63 -1.77
C GLU A 3 -8.15 13.29 -2.20
N LEU A 4 -8.30 13.10 -3.52
CA LEU A 4 -8.74 11.83 -4.10
C LEU A 4 -7.52 10.93 -4.32
N HIS A 5 -7.47 9.84 -3.57
CA HIS A 5 -6.53 8.74 -3.78
C HIS A 5 -7.09 7.79 -4.83
N GLN A 6 -6.46 7.80 -6.01
CA GLN A 6 -6.79 6.95 -7.13
C GLN A 6 -6.19 5.55 -6.98
N ASN A 7 -6.71 4.57 -7.72
CA ASN A 7 -6.12 3.24 -7.79
C ASN A 7 -4.93 3.24 -8.75
N LEU A 8 -3.83 2.56 -8.42
CA LEU A 8 -2.70 2.38 -9.34
C LEU A 8 -2.88 1.10 -10.16
N ILE A 9 -3.15 1.23 -11.45
CA ILE A 9 -3.36 0.11 -12.37
C ILE A 9 -2.41 0.26 -13.56
N ASN A 10 -1.56 -0.75 -13.79
CA ASN A 10 -0.58 -0.76 -14.89
C ASN A 10 0.34 0.48 -14.94
N GLY A 11 0.68 1.06 -13.78
CA GLY A 11 1.51 2.26 -13.69
C GLY A 11 0.76 3.59 -13.78
N GLU A 12 -0.56 3.55 -14.01
CA GLU A 12 -1.41 4.75 -14.13
C GLU A 12 -2.37 4.88 -12.95
N TRP A 13 -2.61 6.13 -12.53
CA TRP A 13 -3.60 6.45 -11.50
C TRP A 13 -4.99 6.58 -12.13
N VAL A 14 -5.92 5.72 -11.71
CA VAL A 14 -7.27 5.58 -12.30
C VAL A 14 -8.38 5.65 -11.26
N GLY A 15 -9.56 6.02 -11.73
CA GLY A 15 -10.78 6.13 -10.92
C GLY A 15 -11.09 7.58 -10.56
N ALA A 16 -12.38 7.90 -10.61
CA ALA A 16 -12.93 9.21 -10.29
C ALA A 16 -14.15 9.14 -9.36
N ASP A 17 -14.84 7.98 -9.30
CA ASP A 17 -15.87 7.72 -8.29
C ASP A 17 -15.20 7.44 -6.95
N ALA A 18 -15.49 8.26 -5.94
CA ALA A 18 -14.80 8.25 -4.67
C ALA A 18 -15.71 7.82 -3.51
N SER A 19 -15.12 7.11 -2.55
CA SER A 19 -15.73 6.84 -1.25
C SER A 19 -14.99 7.60 -0.16
N GLU A 20 -15.74 8.16 0.78
CA GLU A 20 -15.16 8.73 2.00
C GLU A 20 -14.61 7.63 2.89
N ASN A 21 -13.37 7.82 3.36
CA ASN A 21 -12.84 7.11 4.52
C ASN A 21 -13.07 7.99 5.75
N ILE A 22 -13.95 7.57 6.64
CA ILE A 22 -14.41 8.37 7.78
C ILE A 22 -13.71 7.85 9.04
N ASN A 23 -13.14 8.76 9.84
CA ASN A 23 -12.51 8.40 11.09
C ASN A 23 -13.56 7.82 12.07
N PRO A 24 -13.42 6.56 12.54
CA PRO A 24 -14.40 5.95 13.44
C PRO A 24 -14.40 6.56 14.85
N SER A 25 -13.31 7.23 15.26
CA SER A 25 -13.21 7.95 16.54
C SER A 25 -13.76 9.38 16.48
N ASN A 26 -13.95 9.93 15.28
CA ASN A 26 -14.60 11.21 15.05
C ASN A 26 -15.30 11.21 13.67
N THR A 27 -16.58 10.88 13.64
CA THR A 27 -17.33 10.69 12.39
C THR A 27 -17.55 11.97 11.57
N ASN A 28 -17.19 13.15 12.11
CA ASN A 28 -17.19 14.40 11.35
C ASN A 28 -15.88 14.62 10.56
N GLU A 29 -14.90 13.73 10.72
CA GLU A 29 -13.61 13.80 10.05
C GLU A 29 -13.55 12.79 8.90
N VAL A 30 -13.43 13.32 7.68
CA VAL A 30 -13.09 12.53 6.49
C VAL A 30 -11.57 12.50 6.38
N VAL A 31 -10.99 11.31 6.51
CA VAL A 31 -9.54 11.08 6.43
C VAL A 31 -9.02 11.27 5.02
N GLY A 32 -9.76 10.75 4.03
CA GLY A 32 -9.41 10.79 2.61
C GLY A 32 -10.58 10.36 1.73
N LEU A 33 -10.47 10.64 0.43
CA LEU A 33 -11.38 10.11 -0.60
C LEU A 33 -10.65 9.02 -1.38
N TYR A 34 -11.22 7.84 -1.50
CA TYR A 34 -10.59 6.70 -2.18
C TYR A 34 -11.41 6.22 -3.37
N ALA A 35 -10.77 6.03 -4.52
CA ALA A 35 -11.44 5.62 -5.73
C ALA A 35 -12.04 4.21 -5.60
N ARG A 36 -13.34 4.07 -5.91
CA ARG A 36 -13.99 2.76 -6.01
C ARG A 36 -13.69 2.15 -7.38
N ALA A 37 -13.03 0.99 -7.37
CA ALA A 37 -12.77 0.26 -8.59
C ALA A 37 -14.09 -0.27 -9.19
N THR A 38 -14.26 -0.07 -10.50
CA THR A 38 -15.32 -0.70 -11.28
C THR A 38 -14.98 -2.16 -11.61
N GLN A 39 -15.94 -2.88 -12.18
CA GLN A 39 -15.68 -4.21 -12.74
C GLN A 39 -14.59 -4.14 -13.83
N GLN A 40 -14.60 -3.10 -14.67
CA GLN A 40 -13.62 -2.95 -15.74
C GLN A 40 -12.22 -2.68 -15.17
N ASP A 41 -12.09 -1.79 -14.18
CA ASP A 41 -10.81 -1.54 -13.51
C ASP A 41 -10.22 -2.84 -12.93
N THR A 42 -11.08 -3.69 -12.37
CA THR A 42 -10.66 -5.01 -11.85
C THR A 42 -10.13 -5.92 -12.97
N LEU A 43 -10.84 -5.98 -14.10
CA LEU A 43 -10.40 -6.76 -15.27
C LEU A 43 -9.08 -6.25 -15.83
N ASP A 44 -8.91 -4.93 -15.89
CA ASP A 44 -7.70 -4.28 -16.38
C ASP A 44 -6.50 -4.53 -15.45
N ALA A 45 -6.70 -4.47 -14.13
CA ALA A 45 -5.68 -4.84 -13.15
C ALA A 45 -5.24 -6.30 -13.29
N ILE A 46 -6.19 -7.23 -13.47
CA ILE A 46 -5.88 -8.65 -13.69
C ILE A 46 -5.11 -8.84 -15.00
N ALA A 47 -5.53 -8.19 -16.08
CA ALA A 47 -4.86 -8.27 -17.37
C ALA A 47 -3.42 -7.72 -17.29
N ALA A 48 -3.23 -6.57 -16.64
CA ALA A 48 -1.92 -5.96 -16.42
C ALA A 48 -1.00 -6.87 -15.60
N ALA A 49 -1.49 -7.43 -14.48
CA ALA A 49 -0.72 -8.37 -13.66
C ALA A 49 -0.31 -9.62 -14.45
N LYS A 50 -1.23 -10.19 -15.26
CA LYS A 50 -0.93 -11.33 -16.14
C LYS A 50 0.12 -10.99 -17.21
N ALA A 51 0.04 -9.80 -17.79
CA ALA A 51 1.00 -9.34 -18.79
C ALA A 51 2.40 -9.09 -18.19
N ALA A 52 2.49 -8.58 -16.96
CA ALA A 52 3.74 -8.35 -16.26
C ALA A 52 4.41 -9.64 -15.74
N PHE A 53 3.61 -10.67 -15.42
CA PHE A 53 4.09 -11.89 -14.74
C PHE A 53 5.24 -12.62 -15.45
N PRO A 54 5.28 -12.81 -16.78
CA PRO A 54 6.40 -13.49 -17.43
C PRO A 54 7.74 -12.79 -17.19
N ALA A 55 7.80 -11.46 -17.25
CA ALA A 55 9.03 -10.72 -16.98
C ALA A 55 9.36 -10.73 -15.48
N TRP A 56 8.35 -10.52 -14.62
CA TRP A 56 8.53 -10.50 -13.17
C TRP A 56 9.00 -11.84 -12.60
N SER A 57 8.39 -12.96 -13.02
CA SER A 57 8.75 -14.31 -12.55
C SER A 57 10.19 -14.70 -12.91
N ARG A 58 10.75 -14.12 -13.97
CA ARG A 58 12.15 -14.33 -14.41
C ARG A 58 13.10 -13.22 -13.98
N SER A 59 12.66 -12.27 -13.16
CA SER A 59 13.50 -11.20 -12.63
C SER A 59 14.70 -11.76 -11.85
N GLY A 60 15.76 -10.96 -11.72
CA GLY A 60 16.91 -11.34 -10.91
C GLY A 60 16.60 -11.34 -9.41
N ILE A 61 17.26 -12.22 -8.65
CA ILE A 61 17.11 -12.27 -7.18
C ILE A 61 17.42 -10.91 -6.53
N MET A 62 18.46 -10.22 -7.01
CA MET A 62 18.87 -8.92 -6.48
C MET A 62 17.84 -7.83 -6.75
N GLN A 63 17.16 -7.87 -7.90
CA GLN A 63 16.10 -6.92 -8.22
C GLN A 63 14.91 -7.09 -7.26
N ARG A 64 14.50 -8.34 -6.98
CA ARG A 64 13.42 -8.62 -6.03
C ARG A 64 13.80 -8.24 -4.60
N TRP A 65 15.03 -8.55 -4.18
CA TRP A 65 15.58 -8.13 -2.89
C TRP A 65 15.56 -6.61 -2.75
N GLU A 66 16.03 -5.89 -3.77
CA GLU A 66 16.13 -4.43 -3.74
C GLU A 66 14.76 -3.76 -3.61
N ILE A 67 13.75 -4.27 -4.33
CA ILE A 67 12.37 -3.77 -4.23
C ILE A 67 11.83 -3.96 -2.80
N LEU A 68 11.94 -5.16 -2.24
CA LEU A 68 11.43 -5.44 -0.89
C LEU A 68 12.20 -4.66 0.19
N SER A 69 13.53 -4.59 0.08
CA SER A 69 14.39 -3.85 1.01
C SER A 69 14.09 -2.35 0.97
N LYS A 70 13.93 -1.75 -0.22
CA LYS A 70 13.53 -0.34 -0.34
C LYS A 70 12.17 -0.08 0.29
N THR A 71 11.18 -0.95 0.03
CA THR A 71 9.85 -0.82 0.65
C THR A 71 9.93 -0.88 2.18
N ALA A 72 10.73 -1.79 2.75
CA ALA A 72 10.95 -1.86 4.19
C ALA A 72 11.53 -0.55 4.75
N HIS A 73 12.59 -0.02 4.13
CA HIS A 73 13.21 1.23 4.56
C HIS A 73 12.25 2.42 4.50
N GLU A 74 11.48 2.55 3.41
CA GLU A 74 10.50 3.63 3.25
C GLU A 74 9.40 3.57 4.32
N ILE A 75 8.86 2.38 4.60
CA ILE A 75 7.85 2.20 5.65
C ILE A 75 8.43 2.54 7.03
N LEU A 76 9.63 2.05 7.36
CA LEU A 76 10.26 2.29 8.65
C LEU A 76 10.63 3.76 8.86
N ALA A 77 11.08 4.44 7.80
CA ALA A 77 11.38 5.87 7.82
C ALA A 77 10.12 6.71 8.07
N ARG A 78 8.97 6.28 7.53
CA ARG A 78 7.67 6.98 7.61
C ARG A 78 6.69 6.40 8.62
N LYS A 79 7.13 5.48 9.50
CA LYS A 79 6.24 4.74 10.41
C LYS A 79 5.38 5.63 11.32
N ALA A 80 5.86 6.84 11.68
CA ALA A 80 5.10 7.79 12.47
C ALA A 80 3.94 8.38 11.67
N GLU A 81 4.21 8.82 10.45
CA GLU A 81 3.22 9.34 9.49
C GLU A 81 2.19 8.26 9.13
N LEU A 82 2.66 7.07 8.75
CA LEU A 82 1.79 5.93 8.41
C LEU A 82 0.98 5.47 9.62
N GLY A 83 1.56 5.49 10.81
CA GLY A 83 0.88 5.14 12.05
C GLY A 83 -0.24 6.10 12.41
N GLU A 84 -0.04 7.41 12.21
CA GLU A 84 -1.09 8.42 12.37
C GLU A 84 -2.23 8.21 11.38
N LEU A 85 -1.92 7.92 10.11
CA LEU A 85 -2.93 7.61 9.11
C LEU A 85 -3.74 6.37 9.52
N LEU A 86 -3.09 5.25 9.84
CA LEU A 86 -3.75 4.01 10.28
C LEU A 86 -4.64 4.24 11.50
N SER A 87 -4.19 5.03 12.48
CA SER A 87 -4.98 5.38 13.65
C SER A 87 -6.24 6.17 13.31
N ARG A 88 -6.14 7.12 12.37
CA ARG A 88 -7.28 7.91 11.92
C ARG A 88 -8.26 7.08 11.09
N GLU A 89 -7.79 6.13 10.28
CA GLU A 89 -8.66 5.30 9.43
C GLU A 89 -9.35 4.17 10.20
N GLU A 90 -8.71 3.61 11.22
CA GLU A 90 -9.20 2.39 11.90
C GLU A 90 -9.60 2.60 13.36
N GLY A 91 -9.29 3.75 13.96
CA GLY A 91 -9.64 4.06 15.36
C GLY A 91 -8.75 3.39 16.41
N LYS A 92 -7.60 2.85 16.01
CA LYS A 92 -6.57 2.31 16.91
C LYS A 92 -5.76 3.42 17.56
N THR A 93 -5.16 3.17 18.74
CA THR A 93 -4.28 4.15 19.37
C THR A 93 -3.06 4.44 18.48
N LEU A 94 -2.48 5.64 18.59
CA LEU A 94 -1.29 6.00 17.79
C LEU A 94 -0.13 5.01 17.99
N ALA A 95 0.05 4.52 19.22
CA ALA A 95 1.07 3.52 19.51
C ALA A 95 0.84 2.20 18.75
N GLU A 96 -0.41 1.75 18.63
CA GLU A 96 -0.77 0.57 17.83
C GLU A 96 -0.57 0.82 16.33
N GLY A 97 -0.97 2.00 15.82
CA GLY A 97 -0.75 2.37 14.42
C GLY A 97 0.73 2.39 14.03
N ILE A 98 1.58 3.02 14.86
CA ILE A 98 3.03 3.03 14.64
C ILE A 98 3.61 1.61 14.76
N GLY A 99 3.12 0.82 15.73
CA GLY A 99 3.51 -0.57 15.90
C GLY A 99 3.20 -1.43 14.67
N GLU A 100 2.04 -1.21 14.06
CA GLU A 100 1.63 -1.90 12.84
C GLU A 100 2.47 -1.51 11.63
N ALA A 101 2.70 -0.22 11.40
CA ALA A 101 3.59 0.25 10.32
C ALA A 101 5.02 -0.32 10.51
N THR A 102 5.52 -0.34 11.75
CA THR A 102 6.82 -0.93 12.09
C THR A 102 6.84 -2.42 11.76
N ARG A 103 5.80 -3.17 12.15
CA ARG A 103 5.68 -4.61 11.86
C ARG A 103 5.65 -4.86 10.35
N ALA A 104 4.93 -4.05 9.58
CA ALA A 104 4.91 -4.16 8.12
C ALA A 104 6.31 -3.97 7.52
N GLY A 105 7.04 -2.96 7.96
CA GLY A 105 8.44 -2.74 7.56
C GLY A 105 9.34 -3.96 7.82
N HIS A 106 9.25 -4.54 9.03
CA HIS A 106 10.02 -5.75 9.35
C HIS A 106 9.62 -6.98 8.53
N ILE A 107 8.34 -7.13 8.16
CA ILE A 107 7.87 -8.21 7.28
C ILE A 107 8.52 -8.08 5.89
N PHE A 108 8.55 -6.86 5.33
CA PHE A 108 9.23 -6.61 4.06
C PHE A 108 10.73 -6.89 4.15
N GLU A 109 11.39 -6.46 5.23
CA GLU A 109 12.81 -6.72 5.46
C GLU A 109 13.12 -8.21 5.57
N PHE A 110 12.30 -8.95 6.32
CA PHE A 110 12.42 -10.40 6.45
C PHE A 110 12.32 -11.10 5.09
N PHE A 111 11.27 -10.80 4.31
CA PHE A 111 11.10 -11.42 2.99
C PHE A 111 12.12 -10.94 1.96
N ALA A 112 12.68 -9.73 2.09
CA ALA A 112 13.84 -9.34 1.31
C ALA A 112 15.00 -10.33 1.56
N GLY A 113 15.31 -10.63 2.83
CA GLY A 113 16.31 -11.63 3.19
C GLY A 113 16.02 -13.02 2.62
N GLU A 114 14.76 -13.48 2.67
CA GLU A 114 14.36 -14.79 2.14
C GLU A 114 14.54 -14.92 0.63
N VAL A 115 14.45 -13.82 -0.14
CA VAL A 115 14.74 -13.84 -1.59
C VAL A 115 16.14 -14.34 -1.90
N LEU A 116 17.11 -14.11 -1.01
CA LEU A 116 18.52 -14.50 -1.18
C LEU A 116 18.80 -15.96 -0.78
N ARG A 117 17.80 -16.67 -0.23
CA ARG A 117 17.91 -18.08 0.19
C ARG A 117 17.40 -19.08 -0.86
N LEU A 118 16.91 -18.57 -2.01
CA LEU A 118 16.45 -19.35 -3.18
C LEU A 118 17.62 -19.67 -4.12
#